data_AF-A0A7V2UJZ6-F1
#
_entry.id   AF-A0A7V2UJZ6-F1
#
_cell.length_a   1.000
_cell.length_b   1.000
_cell.length_c   1.000
_cell.angle_alpha   90.00
_cell.angle_beta   90.00
_cell.angle_gamma   90.00
#
_symmetry.space_group_name_H-M   'P 1'
#
loop_
_entity.id
_entity.type
_entity.pdbx_description
1 polymer ?
#
loop_
_entity_poly.entity_id
_entity_poly.type
_entity_poly.pdbx_seq_one_letter_code
_entity_poly.pdbx_strand_id
1 'polypeptide(L)'
;MQRRHFFQQALAGAATAVAATTVSRSAMAALPEPVMRTNADTAAPWTPPGVTGAGRPYRPVVTLNGWTLPFRMNNGVKEFHLVAEPVVREMAPGFMVNMWGYNGQSPGPTIEVVEGDRVR
;
A
#
# COMPACT_ATOMS: atom_id res chain seq x y z
N MET A 1 -24.56 23.73 -24.56
CA MET A 1 -24.28 24.03 -23.14
C MET A 1 -22.81 24.39 -22.99
N GLN A 2 -22.49 25.56 -22.43
CA GLN A 2 -21.14 26.13 -22.34
C GLN A 2 -20.40 25.58 -21.11
N ARG A 3 -19.26 24.89 -21.32
CA ARG A 3 -18.41 24.30 -20.26
C ARG A 3 -18.01 25.27 -19.15
N ARG A 4 -17.94 26.58 -19.43
CA ARG A 4 -17.60 27.62 -18.46
C ARG A 4 -18.68 27.86 -17.39
N HIS A 5 -19.96 27.67 -17.71
CA HIS A 5 -21.04 27.87 -16.75
C HIS A 5 -21.21 26.69 -15.78
N PHE A 6 -20.79 25.49 -16.19
CA PHE A 6 -20.83 24.30 -15.33
C PHE A 6 -19.86 24.42 -14.13
N PHE A 7 -18.65 24.91 -14.36
CA PHE A 7 -17.67 25.10 -13.28
C PHE A 7 -18.02 26.24 -12.32
N GLN A 8 -18.67 27.30 -12.81
CA GLN A 8 -19.12 28.41 -11.96
C GLN A 8 -20.29 28.02 -11.05
N GLN A 9 -21.21 27.18 -11.54
CA GLN A 9 -22.34 26.69 -10.74
C GLN A 9 -21.92 25.59 -9.74
N ALA A 10 -20.91 24.79 -10.07
CA ALA A 10 -20.34 23.80 -9.14
C ALA A 10 -19.65 24.45 -7.93
N LEU A 11 -18.98 25.60 -8.10
CA LEU A 11 -18.38 26.33 -6.98
C LEU A 11 -19.41 27.03 -6.08
N ALA A 12 -20.53 27.52 -6.64
CA ALA A 12 -21.57 28.18 -5.88
C ALA A 12 -22.48 27.20 -5.10
N GLY A 13 -22.57 25.94 -5.55
CA GLY A 13 -23.35 24.88 -4.90
C GLY A 13 -22.57 23.97 -3.94
N ALA A 14 -21.23 24.10 -3.87
CA ALA A 14 -20.37 23.22 -3.08
C ALA A 14 -20.04 23.72 -1.66
N ALA A 15 -20.84 24.64 -1.12
CA ALA A 15 -20.68 25.12 0.25
C ALA A 15 -21.22 24.15 1.33
N THR A 16 -21.82 23.00 0.96
CA THR A 16 -22.62 22.20 1.92
C THR A 16 -22.39 20.68 1.96
N ALA A 17 -21.42 20.07 1.27
CA ALA A 17 -21.22 18.61 1.45
C ALA A 17 -19.88 18.03 0.99
N VAL A 18 -18.74 18.53 1.47
CA VAL A 18 -17.52 17.70 1.50
C VAL A 18 -16.84 17.90 2.85
N ALA A 19 -17.28 17.12 3.85
CA ALA A 19 -16.44 16.80 4.99
C ALA A 19 -15.31 15.89 4.49
N ALA A 20 -14.34 16.46 3.78
CA ALA A 20 -13.04 15.84 3.61
C ALA A 20 -12.43 15.83 5.00
N THR A 21 -12.56 14.71 5.71
CA THR A 21 -11.94 14.52 7.02
C THR A 21 -10.44 14.72 6.86
N THR A 22 -9.94 15.89 7.23
CA THR A 22 -8.52 16.19 7.20
C THR A 22 -7.85 15.29 8.23
N VAL A 23 -7.07 14.31 7.78
CA VAL A 23 -6.24 13.51 8.69
C VAL A 23 -5.22 14.46 9.31
N SER A 24 -5.13 14.50 10.64
CA SER A 24 -4.18 15.39 11.31
C SER A 24 -2.74 14.97 10.97
N ARG A 25 -1.84 15.95 10.82
CA ARG A 25 -0.41 15.67 10.61
C ARG A 25 0.19 14.83 11.74
N SER A 26 -0.32 14.99 12.97
CA SER A 26 0.10 14.17 14.12
C SER A 26 -0.32 12.71 13.99
N ALA A 27 -1.49 12.41 13.42
CA ALA A 27 -1.92 11.05 13.16
C ALA A 27 -1.05 10.39 12.08
N MET A 28 -0.66 11.15 11.05
CA MET A 28 0.28 10.66 10.02
C MET A 28 1.67 10.38 10.57
N ALA A 29 2.18 11.22 11.49
CA ALA A 29 3.48 11.02 12.14
C ALA A 29 3.51 9.82 13.10
N ALA A 30 2.35 9.32 13.52
CA ALA A 30 2.24 8.12 14.34
C ALA A 30 2.27 6.83 13.50
N LEU A 31 2.21 6.91 12.18
CA LEU A 31 2.35 5.73 11.32
C LEU A 31 3.82 5.28 11.31
N PRO A 32 4.10 3.99 11.51
CA PRO A 32 5.44 3.46 11.30
C PRO A 32 5.87 3.63 9.84
N GLU A 33 7.18 3.85 9.69
CA GLU A 33 7.81 4.04 8.39
C GLU A 33 7.49 2.84 7.45
N PRO A 34 7.03 3.11 6.22
CA PRO A 34 6.74 2.05 5.27
C PRO A 34 8.03 1.30 4.90
N VAL A 35 7.94 -0.02 4.84
CA VAL A 35 9.03 -0.83 4.30
C VAL A 35 9.02 -0.66 2.79
N MET A 36 10.19 -0.35 2.21
CA MET A 36 10.37 -0.09 0.78
C MET A 36 11.35 -1.10 0.19
N ARG A 37 11.13 -1.48 -1.07
CA ARG A 37 12.08 -2.34 -1.80
C ARG A 37 12.07 -2.01 -3.29
N THR A 38 13.24 -1.68 -3.82
CA THR A 38 13.41 -1.23 -5.21
C THR A 38 14.07 -2.25 -6.13
N ASN A 39 14.63 -3.34 -5.60
CA ASN A 39 15.22 -4.41 -6.40
C ASN A 39 14.21 -5.51 -6.77
N ALA A 40 14.48 -6.19 -7.89
CA ALA A 40 13.66 -7.27 -8.42
C ALA A 40 13.98 -8.65 -7.84
N ASP A 41 14.84 -8.75 -6.82
CA ASP A 41 15.33 -10.03 -6.33
C ASP A 41 14.24 -10.77 -5.57
N THR A 42 14.14 -12.09 -5.75
CA THR A 42 13.22 -12.91 -4.96
C THR A 42 13.63 -12.88 -3.49
N ALA A 43 12.77 -12.39 -2.60
CA ALA A 43 12.98 -12.47 -1.16
C ALA A 43 12.60 -13.85 -0.62
N ALA A 44 13.26 -14.24 0.48
CA ALA A 44 12.77 -15.31 1.32
C ALA A 44 11.40 -14.93 1.93
N PRO A 45 10.54 -15.90 2.29
CA PRO A 45 9.28 -15.61 2.93
C PRO A 45 9.46 -14.79 4.19
N TRP A 46 8.61 -13.78 4.37
CA TRP A 46 8.66 -12.98 5.58
C TRP A 46 7.95 -13.69 6.73
N THR A 47 8.67 -13.90 7.84
CA THR A 47 8.11 -14.46 9.07
C THR A 47 7.97 -13.37 10.12
N PRO A 48 6.76 -13.10 10.65
CA PRO A 48 6.57 -12.03 11.61
C PRO A 48 7.34 -12.31 12.93
N PRO A 49 8.16 -11.35 13.43
CA PRO A 49 8.91 -11.50 14.68
C PRO A 49 7.98 -11.60 15.90
N GLY A 50 8.24 -12.55 16.81
CA GLY A 50 7.50 -12.68 18.08
C GLY A 50 6.12 -13.33 17.97
N VAL A 51 5.85 -14.02 16.86
CA VAL A 51 4.51 -14.50 16.49
C VAL A 51 4.37 -16.00 16.70
N THR A 52 4.62 -16.46 17.93
CA THR A 52 3.86 -17.59 18.47
C THR A 52 2.47 -17.07 18.86
N GLY A 53 1.55 -16.88 17.89
CA GLY A 53 0.14 -16.55 18.14
C GLY A 53 -0.41 -15.20 17.62
N ALA A 54 0.39 -14.36 16.97
CA ALA A 54 -0.06 -13.10 16.34
C ALA A 54 -0.64 -13.31 14.90
N GLY A 55 -1.61 -14.22 14.80
CA GLY A 55 -2.28 -14.58 13.57
C GLY A 55 -2.64 -16.06 13.54
N ARG A 56 -3.43 -16.46 12.56
CA ARG A 56 -3.68 -17.89 12.29
C ARG A 56 -2.41 -18.49 11.67
N PRO A 57 -2.01 -19.72 12.04
CA PRO A 57 -0.91 -20.41 11.37
C PRO A 57 -1.21 -20.49 9.87
N TYR A 58 -0.23 -20.13 9.05
CA TYR A 58 -0.29 -20.31 7.59
C TYR A 58 1.08 -20.73 7.09
N ARG A 59 1.11 -21.29 5.88
CA ARG A 59 2.36 -21.60 5.19
C ARG A 59 2.72 -20.40 4.30
N PRO A 60 3.80 -19.66 4.61
CA PRO A 60 4.21 -18.54 3.79
C PRO A 60 4.50 -18.95 2.36
N VAL A 61 4.21 -18.07 1.40
CA VAL A 61 4.50 -18.30 -0.02
C VAL A 61 5.69 -17.46 -0.48
N VAL A 62 6.40 -17.96 -1.50
CA VAL A 62 7.45 -17.19 -2.19
C VAL A 62 6.85 -16.60 -3.46
N THR A 63 6.83 -15.28 -3.55
CA THR A 63 6.52 -14.57 -4.79
C THR A 63 7.81 -14.32 -5.55
N LEU A 64 7.93 -14.93 -6.73
CA LEU A 64 9.10 -14.76 -7.58
C LEU A 64 9.28 -13.30 -7.99
N ASN A 65 10.53 -12.86 -8.00
CA ASN A 65 10.94 -11.49 -8.31
C ASN A 65 10.25 -10.43 -7.44
N GLY A 66 9.87 -10.81 -6.22
CA GLY A 66 9.10 -9.99 -5.31
C GLY A 66 9.43 -10.27 -3.84
N TRP A 67 8.57 -9.76 -2.97
CA TRP A 67 8.69 -9.86 -1.52
C TRP A 67 7.33 -9.74 -0.84
N THR A 68 7.24 -10.27 0.38
CA THR A 68 6.04 -10.17 1.22
C THR A 68 6.09 -8.87 2.02
N LEU A 69 5.02 -8.09 1.96
CA LEU A 69 4.85 -6.86 2.76
C LEU A 69 4.76 -7.22 4.25
N PRO A 70 5.69 -6.74 5.10
CA PRO A 70 5.60 -6.91 6.53
C PRO A 70 4.31 -6.29 7.07
N PHE A 71 3.68 -6.97 8.02
CA PHE A 71 2.54 -6.44 8.76
C PHE A 71 2.83 -6.39 10.26
N ARG A 72 2.01 -5.64 10.97
CA ARG A 72 1.94 -5.71 12.44
C ARG A 72 0.53 -6.09 12.87
N MET A 73 0.42 -6.79 13.99
CA MET A 73 -0.87 -7.02 14.63
C MET A 73 -1.21 -5.83 15.52
N ASN A 74 -2.45 -5.34 15.41
CA ASN A 74 -3.00 -4.34 16.32
C ASN A 74 -4.47 -4.64 16.59
N ASN A 75 -4.82 -4.90 17.85
CA ASN A 75 -6.20 -5.18 18.27
C ASN A 75 -6.92 -6.22 17.38
N GLY A 76 -6.21 -7.28 17.00
CA GLY A 76 -6.74 -8.36 16.16
C GLY A 76 -6.85 -8.03 14.66
N VAL A 77 -6.25 -6.93 14.20
CA VAL A 77 -6.16 -6.53 12.79
C VAL A 77 -4.71 -6.63 12.32
N LYS A 78 -4.50 -7.24 11.15
CA LYS A 78 -3.23 -7.17 10.40
C LYS A 78 -3.16 -5.82 9.70
N GLU A 79 -2.16 -5.02 10.04
CA GLU A 79 -1.94 -3.72 9.42
C GLU A 79 -0.80 -3.77 8.41
N PHE A 80 -1.10 -3.35 7.19
CA PHE A 80 -0.15 -3.22 6.09
C PHE A 80 -0.03 -1.75 5.70
N HIS A 81 1.19 -1.26 5.43
CA HIS A 81 1.38 0.11 4.95
C HIS A 81 1.85 0.11 3.50
N LEU A 82 0.98 0.63 2.64
CA LEU A 82 1.22 0.80 1.21
C LEU A 82 1.45 2.27 0.87
N VAL A 83 2.48 2.53 0.07
CA VAL A 83 2.75 3.83 -0.52
C VAL A 83 2.63 3.72 -2.03
N ALA A 84 1.63 4.36 -2.61
CA ALA A 84 1.47 4.44 -4.05
C ALA A 84 2.42 5.51 -4.62
N GLU A 85 3.28 5.11 -5.56
CA GLU A 85 4.30 6.00 -6.10
C GLU A 85 4.67 5.64 -7.55
N PRO A 86 5.22 6.59 -8.33
CA PRO A 86 5.83 6.28 -9.61
C PRO A 86 7.13 5.49 -9.41
N VAL A 87 7.32 4.45 -10.21
CA VAL A 87 8.51 3.59 -10.20
C VAL A 87 9.05 3.44 -11.61
N VAL A 88 10.38 3.33 -11.71
CA VAL A 88 11.09 3.08 -12.97
C VAL A 88 11.72 1.71 -12.88
N ARG A 89 11.44 0.84 -13.86
CA ARG A 89 11.95 -0.54 -13.84
C ARG A 89 12.41 -0.99 -15.21
N GLU A 90 13.48 -1.78 -15.20
CA GLU A 90 13.96 -2.52 -16.36
C GLU A 90 13.09 -3.79 -16.57
N MET A 91 12.41 -3.89 -17.71
CA MET A 91 11.55 -5.03 -18.05
C MET A 91 12.28 -6.08 -18.90
N ALA A 92 13.28 -5.64 -19.66
CA ALA A 92 14.23 -6.43 -20.41
C ALA A 92 15.56 -5.65 -20.49
N PRO A 93 16.72 -6.28 -20.79
CA PRO A 93 17.99 -5.58 -20.84
C PRO A 93 17.95 -4.30 -21.71
N GLY A 94 18.22 -3.16 -21.10
CA GLY A 94 18.17 -1.82 -21.70
C GLY A 94 16.76 -1.22 -21.86
N PHE A 95 15.70 -1.94 -21.51
CA PHE A 95 14.31 -1.52 -21.68
C PHE A 95 13.69 -1.07 -20.36
N MET A 96 13.70 0.25 -20.14
CA MET A 96 13.15 0.91 -18.95
C MET A 96 11.70 1.35 -19.16
N VAL A 97 10.85 1.13 -18.15
CA VAL A 97 9.45 1.49 -18.17
C VAL A 97 9.11 2.30 -16.92
N ASN A 98 8.42 3.43 -17.13
CA ASN A 98 7.78 4.20 -16.06
C ASN A 98 6.41 3.58 -15.76
N MET A 99 6.15 3.30 -14.50
CA MET A 99 4.97 2.57 -14.05
C MET A 99 4.52 3.12 -12.69
N TRP A 100 3.27 2.82 -12.32
CA TRP A 100 2.80 3.02 -10.96
C TRP A 100 2.98 1.72 -10.18
N GLY A 101 3.38 1.86 -8.93
CA GLY A 101 3.65 0.73 -8.05
C GLY A 101 3.37 1.06 -6.59
N TYR A 102 3.69 0.08 -5.76
CA TYR A 102 3.62 0.21 -4.32
C TYR A 102 4.98 -0.10 -3.70
N ASN A 103 5.39 0.73 -2.73
CA ASN A 103 6.55 0.49 -1.88
C ASN A 103 7.86 0.22 -2.64
N GLY A 104 8.11 0.97 -3.72
CA GLY A 104 9.33 0.90 -4.52
C GLY A 104 9.26 -0.03 -5.72
N GLN A 105 8.13 -0.72 -5.96
CA GLN A 105 8.05 -1.75 -6.98
C GLN A 105 6.71 -1.85 -7.72
N SER A 106 6.80 -2.35 -8.96
CA SER A 106 5.66 -2.85 -9.73
C SER A 106 6.11 -4.14 -10.45
N PRO A 107 5.43 -5.28 -10.24
CA PRO A 107 4.32 -5.49 -9.30
C PRO A 107 4.68 -5.13 -7.85
N GLY A 108 3.71 -4.64 -7.08
CA GLY A 108 3.92 -4.29 -5.66
C GLY A 108 4.15 -5.51 -4.77
N PRO A 109 4.38 -5.31 -3.46
CA PRO A 109 4.66 -6.41 -2.55
C PRO A 109 3.45 -7.34 -2.36
N THR A 110 3.73 -8.59 -2.04
CA THR A 110 2.72 -9.62 -1.75
C THR A 110 2.10 -9.39 -0.38
N ILE A 111 0.78 -9.44 -0.31
CA ILE A 111 0.03 -9.40 0.95
C ILE A 111 -0.43 -10.83 1.27
N GLU A 112 -0.04 -11.32 2.45
CA GLU A 112 -0.40 -12.68 2.90
C GLU A 112 -1.40 -12.63 4.06
N VAL A 113 -2.59 -13.17 3.80
CA VAL A 113 -3.72 -13.21 4.74
C VAL A 113 -4.32 -14.61 4.78
N VAL A 114 -4.90 -14.95 5.93
CA VAL A 114 -5.62 -16.20 6.16
C VAL A 114 -7.10 -15.87 6.26
N GLU A 115 -7.96 -16.79 5.81
CA GLU A 115 -9.40 -16.65 6.00
C GLU A 115 -9.72 -16.29 7.47
N GLY A 116 -10.56 -15.26 7.65
CA GLY A 116 -10.94 -14.73 8.96
C GLY A 116 -10.01 -13.67 9.54
N ASP A 117 -8.90 -13.34 8.88
CA ASP A 117 -8.09 -12.17 9.25
C ASP A 117 -8.86 -10.87 9.02
N ARG A 118 -8.75 -9.93 9.96
CA ARG A 118 -9.15 -8.54 9.76
C ARG A 118 -7.94 -7.79 9.24
N VAL A 119 -8.10 -7.00 8.19
CA VAL A 119 -6.99 -6.35 7.47
C VAL A 119 -7.26 -4.86 7.38
N ARG A 120 -6.21 -4.04 7.52
CA ARG A 120 -6.24 -2.62 7.20
C ARG A 120 -4.93 -2.14 6.59
#